data_AF-A0A935SQT2-F1
#
_entry.id   AF-A0A935SQT2-F1
#
_cell.length_a   1.000
_cell.length_b   1.000
_cell.length_c   1.000
_cell.angle_alpha   90.00
_cell.angle_beta   90.00
_cell.angle_gamma   90.00
#
_symmetry.space_group_name_H-M   'P 1'
#
loop_
_entity.id
_entity.type
_entity.pdbx_description
1 polymer ?
#
loop_
_entity_poly.entity_id
_entity_poly.type
_entity_poly.pdbx_seq_one_letter_code
_entity_poly.pdbx_strand_id
1 'polypeptide(L)'
;MKKILFLAAITCLSLSSFSQKLINRNITELEIKNLTTTNATATKVDSLVITPNEVGFITIKAVGFSADSVAAVTGIRTYRYTKVAGTLTLGSVIETQAPVADTKVSGATFTAVASSNNIVIKATGKADVSMKWYFITKQYGAKKE
;
A
#
# COMPACT_ATOMS: atom_id res chain seq x y z
N MET A 1 -8.86 35.97 -47.66
CA MET A 1 -8.97 35.79 -46.19
C MET A 1 -9.48 34.40 -45.75
N LYS A 2 -9.48 33.35 -46.59
CA LYS A 2 -9.90 31.99 -46.19
C LYS A 2 -8.75 31.02 -45.85
N LYS A 3 -7.51 31.34 -46.23
CA LYS A 3 -6.34 30.46 -46.02
C LYS A 3 -5.69 30.59 -44.63
N ILE A 4 -5.90 31.71 -43.93
CA ILE A 4 -5.27 31.97 -42.63
C ILE A 4 -6.04 31.30 -41.48
N LEU A 5 -7.37 31.15 -41.58
CA LEU A 5 -8.16 30.46 -40.56
C LEU A 5 -7.89 28.94 -40.48
N PHE A 6 -7.49 28.31 -41.59
CA PHE A 6 -7.25 26.87 -41.62
C PHE A 6 -5.96 26.49 -40.87
N LEU A 7 -4.97 27.38 -40.84
CA LEU A 7 -3.69 27.12 -40.18
C LEU A 7 -3.76 27.30 -38.66
N ALA A 8 -4.64 28.18 -38.17
CA ALA A 8 -4.87 28.39 -36.74
C ALA A 8 -5.71 27.28 -36.08
N ALA A 9 -6.56 26.58 -36.85
CA ALA A 9 -7.34 25.46 -36.34
C ALA A 9 -6.46 24.20 -36.13
N ILE A 10 -5.44 24.00 -36.97
CA ILE A 10 -4.56 22.81 -36.90
C ILE A 10 -3.56 22.91 -35.74
N THR A 11 -3.17 24.11 -35.32
CA THR A 11 -2.27 24.30 -34.16
C THR A 11 -2.97 24.22 -32.81
N CYS A 12 -4.29 24.43 -32.75
CA CYS A 12 -5.04 24.30 -31.49
C CYS A 12 -5.39 22.84 -31.15
N LEU A 13 -5.50 21.95 -32.15
CA LEU A 13 -5.74 20.51 -31.92
C LEU A 13 -4.49 19.72 -31.49
N SER A 14 -3.28 20.27 -31.60
CA SER A 14 -2.07 19.57 -31.16
C SER A 14 -1.72 19.81 -29.68
N LEU A 15 -2.31 20.82 -29.04
CA LEU A 15 -2.08 21.17 -27.63
C LEU A 15 -3.00 20.44 -26.63
N SER A 16 -4.04 19.75 -27.10
CA SER A 16 -4.82 18.83 -26.26
C SER A 16 -4.27 17.40 -26.31
N SER A 17 -3.03 17.22 -26.77
CA SER A 17 -2.24 16.05 -26.42
C SER A 17 -2.03 16.12 -24.91
N PHE A 18 -3.02 15.65 -24.15
CA PHE A 18 -2.83 15.22 -22.79
C PHE A 18 -1.59 14.35 -22.84
N SER A 19 -0.48 14.91 -22.38
CA SER A 19 0.67 14.15 -21.95
C SER A 19 0.13 13.32 -20.80
N GLN A 20 -0.49 12.18 -21.12
CA GLN A 20 -0.53 11.06 -20.21
C GLN A 20 0.93 10.65 -20.14
N LYS A 21 1.67 11.37 -19.29
CA LYS A 21 2.97 10.95 -18.81
C LYS A 21 2.74 9.52 -18.40
N LEU A 22 3.33 8.59 -19.15
CA LEU A 22 3.33 7.18 -18.82
C LEU A 22 4.06 7.11 -17.48
N ILE A 23 3.31 7.22 -16.39
CA ILE A 23 3.85 6.93 -15.07
C ILE A 23 4.17 5.45 -15.18
N ASN A 24 5.45 5.11 -15.33
CA ASN A 24 5.93 3.75 -15.12
C ASN A 24 5.55 3.39 -13.68
N ARG A 25 4.33 2.87 -13.51
CA ARG A 25 3.85 2.36 -12.25
C ARG A 25 4.55 1.03 -12.11
N ASN A 26 5.58 0.97 -11.26
CA ASN A 26 5.95 -0.28 -10.61
C ASN A 26 4.74 -0.74 -9.80
N ILE A 27 3.75 -1.32 -10.46
CA ILE A 27 2.69 -2.08 -9.81
C ILE A 27 3.34 -3.41 -9.51
N THR A 28 3.92 -3.55 -8.31
CA THR A 28 4.29 -4.87 -7.80
C THR A 28 2.99 -5.63 -7.64
N GLU A 29 2.69 -6.50 -8.62
CA GLU A 29 1.52 -7.36 -8.63
C GLU A 29 1.64 -8.43 -7.53
N LEU A 30 0.67 -8.43 -6.61
CA LEU A 30 0.05 -9.61 -6.02
C LEU A 30 0.99 -10.70 -5.45
N GLU A 31 2.06 -10.33 -4.75
CA GLU A 31 2.76 -11.34 -3.95
C GLU A 31 1.95 -11.63 -2.68
N ILE A 32 1.26 -12.77 -2.66
CA ILE A 32 0.59 -13.25 -1.45
C ILE A 32 1.67 -13.70 -0.47
N LYS A 33 1.95 -12.85 0.52
CA LYS A 33 2.89 -13.18 1.60
C LYS A 33 2.15 -13.92 2.71
N ASN A 34 2.77 -14.96 3.24
CA ASN A 34 2.27 -15.68 4.41
C ASN A 34 3.21 -15.56 5.61
N LEU A 35 2.64 -15.59 6.81
CA LEU A 35 3.34 -15.53 8.09
C LEU A 35 2.55 -16.32 9.13
N THR A 36 3.24 -16.98 10.06
CA THR A 36 2.61 -17.53 11.27
C THR A 36 3.05 -16.75 12.50
N THR A 37 2.10 -16.40 13.37
CA THR A 37 2.36 -15.73 14.66
C THR A 37 1.73 -16.53 15.80
N THR A 38 2.38 -16.60 16.96
CA THR A 38 1.87 -17.31 18.15
C THR A 38 1.75 -16.42 19.39
N ASN A 39 2.07 -15.13 19.25
CA ASN A 39 2.11 -14.17 20.34
C ASN A 39 1.53 -12.81 19.91
N ALA A 40 1.35 -11.92 20.88
CA ALA A 40 0.88 -10.55 20.66
C ALA A 40 2.01 -9.57 20.31
N THR A 41 3.05 -10.03 19.61
CA THR A 41 4.19 -9.19 19.21
C THR A 41 4.15 -8.88 17.72
N ALA A 42 4.37 -7.61 17.38
CA ALA A 42 4.40 -7.16 15.99
C ALA A 42 5.58 -7.78 15.23
N THR A 43 5.28 -8.66 14.29
CA THR A 43 6.23 -9.44 13.51
C THR A 43 6.25 -8.93 12.06
N LYS A 44 7.46 -8.76 11.49
CA LYS A 44 7.62 -8.33 10.09
C LYS A 44 7.07 -9.40 9.14
N VAL A 45 6.22 -8.97 8.22
CA VAL A 45 5.70 -9.77 7.11
C VAL A 45 6.48 -9.46 5.83
N ASP A 46 6.61 -8.16 5.54
CA ASP A 46 7.13 -7.69 4.26
C ASP A 46 7.78 -6.31 4.43
N SER A 47 8.54 -5.88 3.42
CA SER A 47 9.09 -4.54 3.36
C SER A 47 9.20 -4.04 1.92
N LEU A 48 8.74 -2.82 1.69
CA LEU A 48 8.87 -2.12 0.41
C LEU A 48 9.94 -1.04 0.52
N VAL A 49 10.93 -1.09 -0.35
CA VAL A 49 11.94 -0.02 -0.48
C VAL A 49 11.32 1.15 -1.23
N ILE A 50 11.32 2.34 -0.63
CA ILE A 50 10.82 3.55 -1.27
C ILE A 50 12.00 4.34 -1.84
N THR A 51 11.90 4.76 -3.09
CA THR A 51 12.98 5.51 -3.72
C THR A 51 12.96 6.98 -3.33
N PRO A 52 14.12 7.68 -3.36
CA PRO A 52 14.14 9.12 -3.09
C PRO A 52 13.22 9.91 -4.02
N ASN A 53 12.64 10.99 -3.51
CA ASN A 53 11.75 11.90 -4.23
C ASN A 53 10.48 11.23 -4.77
N GLU A 54 9.98 10.24 -4.02
CA GLU A 54 8.77 9.49 -4.33
C GLU A 54 7.65 9.85 -3.34
N VAL A 55 6.43 10.03 -3.86
CA VAL A 55 5.20 10.15 -3.07
C VAL A 55 4.22 9.11 -3.52
N GLY A 56 3.34 8.67 -2.62
CA GLY A 56 2.39 7.64 -3.01
C GLY A 56 1.49 7.13 -1.92
N PHE A 57 0.88 5.99 -2.22
CA PHE A 57 0.05 5.23 -1.31
C PHE A 57 0.49 3.76 -1.29
N ILE A 58 0.43 3.16 -0.11
CA ILE A 58 0.49 1.71 0.06
C ILE A 58 -0.87 1.23 0.57
N THR A 59 -1.40 0.18 -0.02
CA THR A 59 -2.62 -0.50 0.44
C THR A 59 -2.27 -1.92 0.85
N ILE A 60 -2.76 -2.32 2.02
CA ILE A 60 -2.53 -3.64 2.61
C ILE A 60 -3.89 -4.26 2.87
N LYS A 61 -4.15 -5.40 2.25
CA LYS A 61 -5.27 -6.28 2.57
C LYS A 61 -4.73 -7.46 3.34
N ALA A 62 -5.36 -7.80 4.46
CA ALA A 62 -4.92 -8.90 5.28
C ALA A 62 -6.08 -9.79 5.70
N VAL A 63 -5.78 -11.09 5.76
CA VAL A 63 -6.61 -12.11 6.40
C VAL A 63 -5.70 -12.89 7.34
N GLY A 64 -5.99 -12.86 8.64
CA GLY A 64 -5.38 -13.72 9.64
C GLY A 64 -6.42 -14.69 10.18
N PHE A 65 -6.11 -15.98 10.30
CA PHE A 65 -7.02 -16.95 10.91
C PHE A 65 -6.31 -17.85 11.92
N SER A 66 -7.07 -18.23 12.95
CA SER A 66 -6.70 -19.19 13.99
C SER A 66 -6.45 -20.57 13.36
N ALA A 67 -5.28 -21.18 13.60
CA ALA A 67 -4.94 -22.47 12.99
C ALA A 67 -5.86 -23.63 13.40
N ASP A 68 -6.55 -23.45 14.52
CA ASP A 68 -7.42 -24.42 15.21
C ASP A 68 -8.91 -24.01 15.21
N SER A 69 -9.30 -22.94 14.50
CA SER A 69 -10.73 -22.56 14.36
C SER A 69 -11.00 -21.69 13.13
N VAL A 70 -12.27 -21.37 12.89
CA VAL A 70 -12.67 -20.42 11.83
C VAL A 70 -12.53 -18.96 12.25
N ALA A 71 -12.08 -18.68 13.48
CA ALA A 71 -11.94 -17.32 13.97
C ALA A 71 -10.87 -16.56 13.18
N ALA A 72 -11.23 -15.37 12.70
CA ALA A 72 -10.42 -14.60 11.78
C ALA A 72 -10.35 -13.12 12.14
N VAL A 73 -9.34 -12.46 11.57
CA VAL A 73 -9.23 -11.02 11.47
C VAL A 73 -9.06 -10.65 10.01
N THR A 74 -9.87 -9.73 9.53
CA THR A 74 -9.82 -9.25 8.14
C THR A 74 -9.84 -7.74 8.10
N GLY A 75 -9.15 -7.13 7.13
CA GLY A 75 -9.20 -5.68 6.97
C GLY A 75 -8.40 -5.18 5.78
N ILE A 76 -8.58 -3.88 5.49
CA ILE A 76 -7.88 -3.15 4.43
C ILE A 76 -7.42 -1.80 4.97
N ARG A 77 -6.10 -1.57 5.00
CA ARG A 77 -5.49 -0.31 5.44
C ARG A 77 -4.72 0.33 4.30
N THR A 78 -4.86 1.64 4.17
CA THR A 78 -4.11 2.44 3.20
C THR A 78 -3.32 3.52 3.93
N TYR A 79 -2.08 3.76 3.49
CA TYR A 79 -1.22 4.79 4.05
C TYR A 79 -0.66 5.65 2.92
N ARG A 80 -0.75 6.97 3.08
CA ARG A 80 0.03 7.90 2.24
C ARG A 80 1.48 7.85 2.68
N TYR A 81 2.42 7.84 1.76
CA TYR A 81 3.84 8.02 2.06
C TYR A 81 4.45 9.15 1.24
N THR A 82 5.56 9.68 1.74
CA THR A 82 6.35 10.71 1.07
C THR A 82 7.81 10.51 1.45
N LYS A 83 8.70 10.43 0.46
CA LYS A 83 10.14 10.35 0.67
C LYS A 83 10.84 11.54 0.03
N VAL A 84 11.30 12.48 0.85
CA VAL A 84 11.95 13.72 0.40
C VAL A 84 13.37 13.75 0.93
N ALA A 85 14.34 13.98 0.04
CA ALA A 85 15.77 14.12 0.40
C ALA A 85 16.29 12.99 1.32
N GLY A 86 15.78 11.75 1.14
CA GLY A 86 16.16 10.57 1.93
C GLY A 86 15.26 10.28 3.14
N THR A 87 14.43 11.22 3.59
CA THR A 87 13.52 11.02 4.74
C THR A 87 12.19 10.45 4.28
N LEU A 88 11.87 9.22 4.72
CA LEU A 88 10.58 8.56 4.47
C LEU A 88 9.59 8.87 5.60
N THR A 89 8.45 9.45 5.26
CA THR A 89 7.34 9.70 6.17
C THR A 89 6.12 8.88 5.74
N LEU A 90 5.45 8.25 6.70
CA LEU A 90 4.16 7.60 6.54
C LEU A 90 3.09 8.46 7.22
N GLY A 91 2.05 8.82 6.49
CA GLY A 91 0.89 9.52 7.06
C GLY A 91 0.03 8.59 7.92
N SER A 92 -0.99 9.17 8.54
CA SER A 92 -1.97 8.42 9.31
C SER A 92 -2.64 7.33 8.48
N VAL A 93 -3.05 6.25 9.16
CA VAL A 93 -3.81 5.17 8.53
C VAL A 93 -5.15 5.69 8.01
N ILE A 94 -5.48 5.32 6.78
CA ILE A 94 -6.80 5.47 6.20
C ILE A 94 -7.40 4.06 6.17
N GLU A 95 -8.41 3.82 6.99
CA GLU A 95 -9.08 2.52 7.04
C GLU A 95 -10.12 2.44 5.92
N THR A 96 -9.72 1.90 4.78
CA THR A 96 -10.64 1.56 3.68
C THR A 96 -11.64 0.48 4.14
N GLN A 97 -11.18 -0.44 5.00
CA GLN A 97 -12.00 -1.33 5.80
C GLN A 97 -11.25 -1.59 7.12
N ALA A 98 -11.82 -1.14 8.24
CA ALA A 98 -11.22 -1.35 9.56
C ALA A 98 -10.95 -2.85 9.82
N PRO A 99 -9.84 -3.22 10.48
CA PRO A 99 -9.64 -4.61 10.87
C PRO A 99 -10.72 -5.06 11.85
N VAL A 100 -11.48 -6.08 11.46
CA VAL A 100 -12.49 -6.72 12.31
C VAL A 100 -11.95 -8.09 12.70
N ALA A 101 -11.88 -8.34 14.01
CA ALA A 101 -11.42 -9.60 14.58
C ALA A 101 -12.56 -10.30 15.33
N ASP A 102 -12.72 -11.59 15.11
CA ASP A 102 -13.63 -12.42 15.91
C ASP A 102 -13.15 -12.51 17.36
N THR A 103 -14.06 -12.77 18.30
CA THR A 103 -13.79 -12.76 19.75
C THR A 103 -12.55 -13.58 20.14
N LYS A 104 -12.35 -14.77 19.56
CA LYS A 104 -11.22 -15.66 19.87
C LYS A 104 -9.86 -15.09 19.46
N VAL A 105 -9.83 -14.26 18.43
CA VAL A 105 -8.60 -13.60 17.91
C VAL A 105 -8.61 -12.10 18.19
N SER A 106 -9.42 -11.65 19.14
CA SER A 106 -9.51 -10.24 19.53
C SER A 106 -8.14 -9.65 19.89
N GLY A 107 -7.84 -8.47 19.35
CA GLY A 107 -6.55 -7.80 19.48
C GLY A 107 -5.52 -8.18 18.41
N ALA A 108 -5.75 -9.24 17.63
CA ALA A 108 -4.96 -9.49 16.43
C ALA A 108 -5.14 -8.34 15.43
N THR A 109 -4.06 -7.87 14.80
CA THR A 109 -4.09 -6.72 13.89
C THR A 109 -2.90 -6.73 12.94
N PHE A 110 -2.89 -5.80 11.99
CA PHE A 110 -1.78 -5.60 11.06
C PHE A 110 -1.55 -4.12 10.79
N THR A 111 -0.31 -3.72 10.53
CA THR A 111 0.05 -2.32 10.35
C THR A 111 1.20 -2.16 9.35
N ALA A 112 1.46 -0.92 8.96
CA ALA A 112 2.70 -0.53 8.30
C ALA A 112 3.40 0.57 9.09
N VAL A 113 4.73 0.51 9.10
CA VAL A 113 5.58 1.51 9.75
C VAL A 113 6.69 1.93 8.81
N ALA A 114 7.05 3.23 8.83
CA ALA A 114 8.26 3.69 8.16
C ALA A 114 9.50 3.24 8.96
N SER A 115 10.52 2.77 8.25
CA SER A 115 11.81 2.36 8.81
C SER A 115 12.92 2.69 7.82
N SER A 116 13.68 3.75 8.10
CA SER A 116 14.75 4.25 7.23
C SER A 116 14.26 4.49 5.80
N ASN A 117 14.61 3.59 4.87
CA ASN A 117 14.24 3.67 3.44
C ASN A 117 13.00 2.84 3.09
N ASN A 118 12.44 2.12 4.05
CA ASN A 118 11.45 1.08 3.82
C ASN A 118 10.12 1.39 4.50
N ILE A 119 9.02 0.97 3.87
CA ILE A 119 7.77 0.75 4.57
C ILE A 119 7.73 -0.72 4.97
N VAL A 120 7.65 -1.00 6.27
CA VAL A 120 7.66 -2.35 6.82
C VAL A 120 6.24 -2.73 7.24
N ILE A 121 5.75 -3.83 6.68
CA ILE A 121 4.43 -4.38 6.99
C ILE A 121 4.60 -5.37 8.13
N LYS A 122 3.73 -5.27 9.13
CA LYS A 122 3.75 -6.11 10.33
C LYS A 122 2.39 -6.72 10.62
N ALA A 123 2.40 -7.95 11.11
CA ALA A 123 1.25 -8.60 11.72
C ALA A 123 1.47 -8.72 13.22
N THR A 124 0.41 -8.57 14.00
CA THR A 124 0.41 -8.84 15.45
C THR A 124 -0.65 -9.90 15.69
N GLY A 125 -0.23 -11.08 16.15
CA GLY A 125 -1.15 -12.17 16.48
C GLY A 125 -1.89 -11.92 17.80
N LYS A 126 -2.68 -12.91 18.19
CA LYS A 126 -3.22 -13.02 19.54
C LYS A 126 -2.28 -13.91 20.38
N ALA A 127 -2.00 -13.50 21.62
CA ALA A 127 -1.26 -14.32 22.56
C ALA A 127 -1.88 -15.72 22.68
N ASP A 128 -1.02 -16.74 22.65
CA ASP A 128 -1.36 -18.16 22.79
C ASP A 128 -2.30 -18.71 21.70
N VAL A 129 -2.48 -17.97 20.59
CA VAL A 129 -3.21 -18.45 19.42
C VAL A 129 -2.25 -18.49 18.23
N SER A 130 -2.07 -19.68 17.66
CA SER A 130 -1.37 -19.82 16.39
C SER A 130 -2.23 -19.23 15.28
N MET A 131 -1.78 -18.15 14.67
CA MET A 131 -2.48 -17.47 13.58
C MET A 131 -1.67 -17.58 12.29
N LYS A 132 -2.35 -17.96 11.20
CA LYS A 132 -1.81 -17.92 9.85
C LYS A 132 -2.32 -16.68 9.14
N TRP A 133 -1.40 -15.92 8.57
CA TRP A 133 -1.70 -14.66 7.92
C TRP A 133 -1.43 -14.71 6.43
N TYR A 134 -2.24 -13.97 5.68
CA TYR A 134 -2.16 -13.78 4.25
C TYR A 134 -2.28 -12.29 3.95
N PHE A 135 -1.31 -11.77 3.20
CA PHE A 135 -1.24 -10.35 2.87
C PHE A 135 -1.22 -10.14 1.37
N ILE A 136 -1.97 -9.14 0.92
CA ILE A 136 -1.85 -8.57 -0.42
C ILE A 136 -1.48 -7.10 -0.24
N THR A 137 -0.30 -6.76 -0.73
CA THR A 137 0.24 -5.40 -0.67
C THR A 137 0.24 -4.79 -2.06
N LYS A 138 -0.18 -3.53 -2.17
CA LYS A 138 -0.09 -2.77 -3.41
C LYS A 138 0.47 -1.37 -3.17
N GLN A 139 1.48 -1.01 -3.94
CA GLN A 139 2.11 0.31 -3.92
C GLN A 139 1.66 1.12 -5.15
N TYR A 140 1.41 2.40 -4.92
CA TYR A 140 1.16 3.39 -5.96
C TYR A 140 2.09 4.57 -5.72
N GLY A 141 3.20 4.61 -6.46
CA GLY A 141 4.20 5.67 -6.36
C GLY A 141 4.20 6.59 -7.57
N ALA A 142 4.53 7.86 -7.34
CA ALA A 142 4.91 8.84 -8.35
C ALA A 142 6.24 9.47 -7.93
N LYS A 143 7.15 9.61 -8.90
CA LYS A 143 8.46 10.21 -8.68
C LYS A 143 8.55 11.56 -9.38
N LYS A 144 9.19 12.52 -8.72
CA LYS A 144 9.63 13.73 -9.39
C LYS A 144 10.93 13.40 -10.14
N GLU A 145 10.92 13.60 -11.45
CA GLU A 145 12.11 13.58 -12.31
C GLU A 145 13.02 14.78 -11.99
#